data_AF-A0A1E4NIM3-F1
#
_entry.id   AF-A0A1E4NIM3-F1
#
_cell.length_a   1.000
_cell.length_b   1.000
_cell.length_c   1.000
_cell.angle_alpha   90.00
_cell.angle_beta   90.00
_cell.angle_gamma   90.00
#
_symmetry.space_group_name_H-M   'P 1'
#
loop_
_entity.id
_entity.type
_entity.pdbx_description
1 polymer ?
#
loop_
_entity_poly.entity_id
_entity_poly.type
_entity_poly.pdbx_seq_one_letter_code
_entity_poly.pdbx_strand_id
1 'polypeptide(L)'
;MKQQLHDTLESLAVSSTSKRMPAPEEFVRHYAGASQALIASRESGEPMGWSIWKSIGDRPDKLDYAARRFAIATSLDGRVLPRKRRVRRFGPSVMK
;
A
#
# COMPACT_ATOMS: atom_id res chain seq x y z
N MET A 1 8.33 8.91 -12.48
CA MET A 1 6.90 8.81 -12.07
C MET A 1 6.52 7.46 -11.49
N LYS A 2 6.82 6.32 -12.13
CA LYS A 2 6.41 4.97 -11.65
C LYS A 2 6.85 4.67 -10.20
N GLN A 3 8.11 5.01 -9.86
CA GLN A 3 8.63 4.82 -8.49
C GLN A 3 7.94 5.74 -7.47
N GLN A 4 7.78 7.03 -7.77
CA GLN A 4 7.08 7.96 -6.88
C GLN A 4 5.64 7.52 -6.57
N LEU A 5 4.94 6.96 -7.57
CA LEU A 5 3.62 6.37 -7.35
C LEU A 5 3.69 5.15 -6.43
N HIS A 6 4.67 4.27 -6.64
CA HIS A 6 4.90 3.12 -5.76
C HIS A 6 5.09 3.56 -4.31
N ASP A 7 5.98 4.53 -4.07
CA ASP A 7 6.27 5.06 -2.73
C ASP A 7 5.03 5.72 -2.11
N THR A 8 4.20 6.38 -2.93
CA THR A 8 2.93 6.98 -2.49
C THR A 8 1.94 5.90 -2.04
N LEU A 9 1.76 4.85 -2.84
CA LEU A 9 0.87 3.74 -2.50
C LEU A 9 1.36 2.96 -1.29
N GLU A 10 2.67 2.80 -1.12
CA GLU A 10 3.26 2.21 0.09
C GLU A 10 2.91 3.05 1.32
N SER A 11 3.15 4.36 1.29
CA SER A 11 2.85 5.27 2.41
C SER A 11 1.37 5.27 2.78
N LEU A 12 0.48 5.23 1.78
CA LEU A 12 -0.97 5.11 1.98
C LEU A 12 -1.36 3.74 2.55
N ALA A 13 -0.76 2.66 2.04
CA ALA A 13 -0.99 1.30 2.52
C ALA A 13 -0.56 1.14 3.98
N VAL A 14 0.60 1.67 4.37
CA VAL A 14 1.07 1.70 5.76
C VAL A 14 0.09 2.50 6.63
N SER A 15 -0.38 3.64 6.14
CA SER A 15 -1.30 4.51 6.88
C SER A 15 -2.65 3.85 7.10
N SER A 16 -3.21 3.19 6.10
CA SER A 16 -4.51 2.52 6.18
C SER A 16 -4.46 1.26 7.05
N THR A 17 -3.46 0.41 6.84
CA THR A 17 -3.28 -0.84 7.61
C THR A 17 -2.90 -0.61 9.07
N SER A 18 -2.17 0.48 9.38
CA SER A 18 -1.83 0.84 10.76
C SER A 18 -3.05 1.20 11.61
N LYS A 19 -4.15 1.63 10.99
CA LYS A 19 -5.39 1.98 11.68
C LYS A 19 -6.35 0.80 11.78
N ARG A 20 -6.37 -0.10 10.79
CA ARG A 20 -7.23 -1.28 10.77
C ARG A 20 -6.67 -2.31 9.79
N MET A 21 -6.61 -3.58 10.18
CA MET A 21 -6.41 -4.66 9.21
C MET A 21 -7.57 -4.66 8.20
N PRO A 22 -7.35 -4.97 6.92
CA PRO A 22 -8.44 -5.18 5.97
C PRO A 22 -9.40 -6.23 6.54
N ALA A 23 -10.69 -5.94 6.52
CA ALA A 23 -11.67 -6.97 6.89
C ALA A 23 -11.58 -8.15 5.90
N PRO A 24 -11.95 -9.39 6.30
CA PRO A 24 -11.90 -10.54 5.40
C PRO A 24 -12.62 -10.31 4.07
N GLU A 25 -13.76 -9.63 4.10
CA GLU A 25 -14.52 -9.24 2.90
C GLU A 25 -13.74 -8.29 1.97
N GLU A 26 -13.04 -7.31 2.55
CA GLU A 26 -12.20 -6.40 1.79
C GLU A 26 -10.99 -7.14 1.21
N PHE A 27 -10.41 -8.06 1.98
CA PHE A 27 -9.31 -8.91 1.51
C PHE A 27 -9.74 -9.70 0.26
N VAL A 28 -10.87 -10.42 0.33
CA VAL A 28 -11.41 -11.19 -0.80
C VAL A 28 -11.70 -10.28 -2.00
N ARG A 29 -12.30 -9.11 -1.78
CA ARG A 29 -12.63 -8.16 -2.85
C ARG A 29 -11.41 -7.66 -3.62
N HIS A 30 -10.27 -7.52 -2.96
CA HIS A 30 -9.06 -6.96 -3.56
C HIS A 30 -8.03 -8.02 -3.96
N TYR A 31 -8.14 -9.25 -3.45
CA TYR A 31 -7.18 -10.33 -3.63
C TYR A 31 -6.86 -10.62 -5.11
N ALA A 32 -7.89 -10.83 -5.94
CA ALA A 32 -7.69 -11.20 -7.34
C ALA A 32 -6.90 -10.11 -8.10
N GLY A 33 -7.25 -8.84 -7.90
CA GLY A 33 -6.56 -7.72 -8.53
C GLY A 33 -5.15 -7.49 -7.97
N ALA A 34 -4.94 -7.72 -6.68
CA ALA A 34 -3.62 -7.64 -6.05
C ALA A 34 -2.68 -8.75 -6.58
N SER A 35 -3.20 -9.98 -6.70
CA SER A 35 -2.45 -11.13 -7.23
C SER A 35 -2.05 -10.93 -8.69
N GLN A 36 -2.99 -10.50 -9.54
CA GLN A 36 -2.70 -10.19 -10.95
C GLN A 36 -1.66 -9.07 -11.10
N ALA A 37 -1.76 -8.02 -10.30
CA ALA A 37 -0.80 -6.92 -10.35
C ALA A 37 0.60 -7.35 -9.87
N LEU A 38 0.68 -8.24 -8.87
CA LEU A 38 1.95 -8.82 -8.43
C LEU A 38 2.61 -9.67 -9.54
N ILE A 39 1.83 -10.52 -10.21
CA ILE A 39 2.32 -11.32 -11.34
C ILE A 39 2.82 -10.40 -12.45
N ALA A 40 2.01 -9.42 -12.87
CA ALA A 40 2.38 -8.47 -13.91
C ALA A 40 3.64 -7.65 -13.54
N SER A 41 3.81 -7.28 -12.27
CA SER A 41 5.01 -6.60 -11.79
C SER A 41 6.26 -7.48 -11.90
N ARG A 42 6.16 -8.77 -11.57
CA ARG A 42 7.26 -9.72 -11.71
C ARG A 42 7.63 -9.98 -13.17
N GLU A 43 6.63 -10.09 -14.05
CA GLU A 43 6.85 -10.32 -15.48
C GLU A 43 7.45 -9.10 -16.19
N SER A 44 6.98 -7.90 -15.87
CA SER A 44 7.40 -6.66 -16.53
C SER A 44 8.65 -6.02 -15.92
N GLY A 45 9.01 -6.37 -14.68
CA GLY A 45 10.02 -5.66 -13.90
C GLY A 45 9.59 -4.25 -13.45
N GLU A 46 8.33 -3.84 -13.73
CA GLU A 46 7.81 -2.56 -13.27
C GLU A 46 7.48 -2.61 -11.76
N PRO A 47 7.55 -1.48 -11.03
CA PRO A 47 7.17 -1.44 -9.63
C PRO A 47 5.73 -1.89 -9.40
N MET A 48 5.48 -2.70 -8.38
CA MET A 48 4.16 -3.27 -8.07
C MET A 48 3.03 -2.23 -8.01
N GLY A 49 3.26 -1.10 -7.35
CA GLY A 49 2.30 0.01 -7.29
C GLY A 49 1.88 0.55 -8.68
N TRP A 50 2.77 0.49 -9.66
CA TRP A 50 2.46 0.89 -11.03
C TRP A 50 1.57 -0.13 -11.75
N SER A 51 1.84 -1.43 -11.58
CA SER A 51 0.96 -2.49 -12.09
C SER A 51 -0.45 -2.43 -11.47
N ILE A 52 -0.53 -2.11 -10.17
CA ILE A 52 -1.80 -1.90 -9.47
C ILE A 52 -2.55 -0.71 -10.06
N TRP A 53 -1.87 0.42 -10.26
CA TRP A 53 -2.47 1.64 -10.80
C TRP A 53 -3.03 1.46 -12.21
N LYS A 54 -2.26 0.83 -13.11
CA LYS A 54 -2.72 0.45 -14.44
C LYS A 54 -3.98 -0.42 -14.38
N SER A 55 -4.04 -1.38 -13.45
CA SER A 55 -5.17 -2.31 -13.33
C SER A 55 -6.50 -1.66 -12.93
N ILE A 56 -6.47 -0.43 -12.39
CA ILE A 56 -7.67 0.28 -11.91
C ILE A 56 -8.09 1.45 -12.81
N GLY A 57 -7.32 1.71 -13.88
CA GLY A 57 -7.63 2.68 -14.93
C GLY A 57 -7.24 4.13 -14.58
N ASP A 58 -6.15 4.33 -13.85
CA ASP A 58 -5.51 5.63 -13.60
C ASP A 58 -6.42 6.74 -13.06
N ARG A 59 -7.40 6.40 -12.20
CA ARG A 59 -8.32 7.39 -11.64
C ARG A 59 -7.97 7.79 -10.19
N PRO A 60 -7.87 9.09 -9.87
CA PRO A 60 -7.45 9.59 -8.55
C PRO A 60 -8.42 9.24 -7.42
N ASP A 61 -9.72 9.09 -7.71
CA ASP A 61 -10.75 8.63 -6.76
C ASP A 61 -10.51 7.19 -6.26
N LYS A 62 -9.62 6.43 -6.92
CA LYS A 62 -9.29 5.05 -6.56
C LYS A 62 -7.96 4.91 -5.82
N LEU A 63 -7.36 6.00 -5.33
CA LEU A 63 -6.10 5.92 -4.56
C LEU A 63 -6.20 5.03 -3.32
N ASP A 64 -7.27 5.14 -2.54
CA ASP A 64 -7.50 4.27 -1.37
C ASP A 64 -7.67 2.81 -1.79
N TYR A 65 -8.36 2.59 -2.90
CA TYR A 65 -8.58 1.26 -3.48
C TYR A 65 -7.25 0.65 -3.97
N ALA A 66 -6.36 1.45 -4.56
CA ALA A 66 -5.02 1.08 -4.97
C ALA A 66 -4.13 0.73 -3.76
N ALA A 67 -4.16 1.55 -2.71
CA ALA A 67 -3.38 1.34 -1.50
C ALA A 67 -3.78 0.04 -0.77
N ARG A 68 -5.08 -0.31 -0.76
CA ARG A 68 -5.57 -1.58 -0.22
C ARG A 68 -5.08 -2.79 -1.03
N ARG A 69 -5.13 -2.71 -2.36
CA ARG A 69 -4.54 -3.75 -3.24
C ARG A 69 -3.02 -3.86 -3.03
N PHE A 70 -2.34 -2.74 -2.82
CA PHE A 70 -0.90 -2.71 -2.57
C PHE A 70 -0.53 -3.43 -1.27
N ALA A 71 -1.28 -3.18 -0.19
CA ALA A 71 -1.07 -3.87 1.08
C ALA A 71 -1.23 -5.38 0.94
N ILE A 72 -2.26 -5.82 0.24
CA ILE A 72 -2.52 -7.25 0.00
C ILE A 72 -1.43 -7.85 -0.88
N ALA A 73 -1.07 -7.20 -1.99
CA ALA A 73 -0.02 -7.69 -2.89
C ALA A 73 1.33 -7.79 -2.18
N THR A 74 1.67 -6.84 -1.29
CA THR A 74 2.87 -6.89 -0.44
C THR A 74 2.84 -8.10 0.48
N SER A 75 1.69 -8.39 1.09
CA SER A 75 1.50 -9.58 1.93
C SER A 75 1.62 -10.88 1.14
N LEU A 76 1.14 -10.92 -0.11
CA LEU A 76 1.27 -12.07 -1.01
C LEU A 76 2.73 -12.29 -1.47
N ASP A 77 3.49 -11.21 -1.62
CA ASP A 77 4.93 -11.26 -1.93
C ASP A 77 5.78 -11.72 -0.74
N GLY A 78 5.17 -11.96 0.43
CA GLY A 78 5.87 -12.34 1.67
C GLY A 78 6.62 -11.18 2.33
N ARG A 79 6.43 -9.95 1.86
CA ARG A 79 7.05 -8.75 2.44
C ARG A 79 6.15 -8.17 3.52
N VAL A 80 6.77 -7.44 4.44
CA VAL A 80 6.06 -6.71 5.50
C VAL A 80 6.07 -5.23 5.15
N LEU A 81 4.89 -4.59 5.16
CA LEU A 81 4.81 -3.15 5.00
C LEU A 81 5.61 -2.45 6.13
N PRO A 82 6.41 -1.42 5.80
CA PRO A 82 7.19 -0.73 6.81
C PRO A 82 6.28 -0.10 7.86
N ARG A 83 6.53 -0.36 9.14
CA ARG A 83 5.74 0.24 10.22
C ARG A 83 5.98 1.74 10.26
N LYS A 84 4.92 2.55 10.32
CA LYS A 84 5.04 3.97 10.67
C LYS A 84 5.65 4.06 12.07
N ARG A 85 6.94 4.44 12.16
CA ARG A 85 7.56 4.80 13.43
C ARG A 85 6.77 5.98 14.00
N ARG A 86 6.07 5.76 15.13
CA ARG A 86 5.58 6.88 15.95
C ARG A 86 6.80 7.65 16.42
N VAL A 87 7.13 8.75 15.75
CA VAL A 87 8.06 9.73 16.30
C VAL A 87 7.34 10.30 17.52
N ARG A 88 7.67 9.79 18.71
CA ARG A 88 7.25 10.43 19.96
C ARG A 88 7.92 11.79 19.96
N ARG A 89 7.17 12.85 19.66
CA ARG A 89 7.59 14.21 19.99
C ARG A 89 7.62 14.26 21.51
N PHE A 90 8.80 14.13 22.09
CA PHE A 90 9.02 14.62 23.44
C PHE A 90 8.81 16.13 23.36
N GLY A 91 7.67 16.61 23.83
CA GLY A 91 7.45 18.03 24.02
C GLY A 91 8.53 18.59 24.94
N PRO A 92 8.86 19.89 24.86
CA PRO A 92 9.86 20.48 25.75
C PRO A 92 9.44 20.18 27.19
N SER A 93 10.30 19.49 27.94
CA SER A 93 10.15 19.36 29.39
C SER A 93 10.19 20.77 29.95
N VAL A 94 9.03 21.27 30.37
CA VAL A 94 8.93 22.47 31.18
C VAL A 94 9.55 22.12 32.52
N MET A 95 10.85 22.37 32.67
CA MET A 95 11.50 22.39 33.98
C MET A 95 10.94 23.60 34.73
N LYS A 96 10.26 23.31 35.85
CA LYS A 96 9.92 24.31 36.87
C LYS A 96 11.07 24.42 37.85
#